data_AF-A0A1B6GCA5-F1
#
_entry.id   AF-A0A1B6GCA5-F1
#
_cell.length_a   1.000
_cell.length_b   1.000
_cell.length_c   1.000
_cell.angle_alpha   90.00
_cell.angle_beta   90.00
_cell.angle_gamma   90.00
#
_symmetry.space_group_name_H-M   'P 1'
#
loop_
_entity.id
_entity.type
_entity.pdbx_description
1 polymer ?
#
loop_
_entity_poly.entity_id
_entity_poly.type
_entity_poly.pdbx_seq_one_letter_code
_entity_poly.pdbx_strand_id
1 'polypeptide(L)'
;CLQFLPEERAGVINGHPIYGVVTTQAVSAYHCELQTEGLLNCRIHKKAEFTLSTFDCEKQPVCHGGTHVVAELQYRDAAQRRVAVHIADQGDGTYILSFTPDSSGNMNLSVTIQGKHIHGSPFNVSVSTLRPHPGVYHCCTFCSSNGSKEALCGCGGRMPGGYRGCGHGHTGHPGRRHWSCCGNLLHNSECSRIPDYQFTL
;
A
#
# COMPACT_ATOMS: atom_id res chain seq x y z
N CYS A 1 30.32 20.11 -4.50
CA CYS A 1 31.23 19.02 -4.92
C CYS A 1 30.83 18.65 -6.34
N LEU A 2 31.75 18.59 -7.31
CA LEU A 2 31.42 18.21 -8.68
C LEU A 2 31.56 16.69 -8.81
N GLN A 3 30.51 16.02 -9.28
CA GLN A 3 30.44 14.57 -9.45
C GLN A 3 30.08 14.23 -10.89
N PHE A 4 30.69 13.17 -11.42
CA PHE A 4 30.32 12.59 -12.71
C PHE A 4 29.66 11.23 -12.50
N LEU A 5 28.49 11.05 -13.08
CA LEU A 5 27.65 9.86 -13.01
C LEU A 5 27.62 9.20 -14.41
N PRO A 6 28.53 8.26 -14.71
CA PRO A 6 28.73 7.75 -16.06
C PRO A 6 27.58 6.87 -16.57
N GLU A 7 26.84 6.22 -15.66
CA GLU A 7 25.76 5.29 -15.98
C GLU A 7 24.40 5.99 -16.08
N GLU A 8 24.32 7.26 -15.67
CA GLU A 8 23.08 8.02 -15.68
C GLU A 8 22.74 8.54 -17.06
N ARG A 9 21.48 8.38 -17.47
CA ARG A 9 21.02 8.81 -18.77
C ARG A 9 20.91 10.33 -18.82
N ALA A 10 21.71 10.96 -19.67
CA ALA A 10 21.70 12.42 -19.86
C ALA A 10 20.65 12.88 -20.89
N GLY A 11 20.28 12.02 -21.86
CA GLY A 11 19.30 12.38 -22.87
C GLY A 11 19.31 11.48 -24.10
N VAL A 12 18.82 12.01 -25.22
CA VAL A 12 18.82 11.35 -26.54
C VAL A 12 19.27 12.34 -27.60
N ILE A 13 20.27 11.97 -28.41
CA ILE A 13 20.74 12.75 -29.54
C ILE A 13 20.64 11.88 -30.79
N ASN A 14 19.92 12.33 -31.81
CA ASN A 14 19.71 11.58 -33.07
C ASN A 14 19.18 10.15 -32.86
N GLY A 15 18.31 9.94 -31.88
CA GLY A 15 17.75 8.62 -31.56
C GLY A 15 18.68 7.71 -30.73
N HIS A 16 19.91 8.13 -30.43
CA HIS A 16 20.83 7.39 -29.57
C HIS A 16 20.78 7.90 -28.13
N PRO A 17 20.65 7.01 -27.12
CA PRO A 17 20.71 7.41 -25.72
C PRO A 17 22.13 7.87 -25.38
N ILE A 18 22.22 9.01 -24.69
CA ILE A 18 23.47 9.55 -24.17
C ILE A 18 23.49 9.35 -22.66
N TYR A 19 24.65 8.94 -22.16
CA TYR A 19 24.91 8.67 -20.75
C TYR A 19 26.03 9.58 -20.24
N GLY A 20 26.04 9.83 -18.94
CA GLY A 20 26.99 10.72 -18.28
C GLY A 20 26.35 12.02 -17.81
N VAL A 21 26.09 12.14 -16.51
CA VAL A 21 25.60 13.37 -15.87
C VAL A 21 26.72 13.99 -15.03
N VAL A 22 27.06 15.25 -15.29
CA VAL A 22 27.93 16.06 -14.42
C VAL A 22 27.04 16.92 -13.54
N THR A 23 27.14 16.75 -12.23
CA THR A 23 26.28 17.44 -11.26
C THR A 23 27.09 18.05 -10.14
N THR A 24 26.58 19.14 -9.58
CA THR A 24 27.05 19.71 -8.32
C THR A 24 26.08 19.45 -7.16
N GLN A 25 24.90 18.90 -7.45
CA GLN A 25 23.89 18.57 -6.46
C GLN A 25 24.34 17.33 -5.67
N ALA A 26 24.34 17.45 -4.34
CA ALA A 26 24.62 16.35 -3.43
C ALA A 26 23.35 16.03 -2.65
N VAL A 27 22.91 14.76 -2.73
CA VAL A 27 21.69 14.33 -2.05
C VAL A 27 21.85 14.38 -0.54
N SER A 28 20.90 15.03 0.13
CA SER A 28 20.77 15.05 1.58
C SER A 28 19.78 14.00 2.02
N ALA A 29 20.25 12.89 2.61
CA ALA A 29 19.38 11.84 3.15
C ALA A 29 18.28 12.41 4.08
N TYR A 30 18.64 13.38 4.93
CA TYR A 30 17.71 14.01 5.87
C TYR A 30 16.59 14.83 5.19
N HIS A 31 16.82 15.36 3.99
CA HIS A 31 15.79 16.11 3.27
C HIS A 31 15.02 15.27 2.26
N CYS A 32 15.41 14.01 2.04
CA CYS A 32 14.67 13.11 1.18
C CYS A 32 13.34 12.72 1.82
N GLU A 33 12.30 12.60 1.00
CA GLU A 33 10.92 12.38 1.45
C GLU A 33 10.34 11.11 0.82
N LEU A 34 9.78 10.24 1.65
CA LEU A 34 9.07 9.05 1.21
C LEU A 34 7.56 9.30 1.24
N GLN A 35 6.88 9.14 0.10
CA GLN A 35 5.42 9.22 0.03
C GLN A 35 4.82 7.94 0.61
N THR A 36 4.29 8.01 1.84
CA THR A 36 3.85 6.81 2.58
C THR A 36 2.44 6.32 2.25
N GLU A 37 1.72 6.98 1.33
CA GLU A 37 0.35 6.57 0.96
C GLU A 37 0.30 5.12 0.44
N GLY A 38 1.31 4.71 -0.32
CA GLY A 38 1.47 3.34 -0.81
C GLY A 38 1.79 2.29 0.27
N LEU A 39 2.14 2.73 1.48
CA LEU A 39 2.35 1.87 2.66
C LEU A 39 1.06 1.69 3.47
N LEU A 40 0.00 2.42 3.14
CA LEU A 40 -1.30 2.27 3.78
C LEU A 40 -1.98 1.02 3.26
N ASN A 41 -2.65 0.29 4.15
CA ASN A 41 -3.48 -0.86 3.79
C ASN A 41 -2.73 -1.98 3.02
N CYS A 42 -1.44 -2.19 3.26
CA CYS A 42 -0.72 -3.30 2.62
C CYS A 42 -1.39 -4.65 2.88
N ARG A 43 -1.45 -5.50 1.85
CA ARG A 43 -2.06 -6.83 1.89
C ARG A 43 -1.08 -7.89 1.48
N ILE A 44 -1.20 -9.07 2.09
CA ILE A 44 -0.46 -10.27 1.64
C ILE A 44 -0.66 -10.48 0.13
N HIS A 45 0.43 -10.84 -0.56
CA HIS A 45 0.45 -11.14 -1.99
C HIS A 45 -0.05 -10.01 -2.91
N LYS A 46 -0.18 -8.78 -2.41
CA LYS A 46 -0.45 -7.59 -3.22
C LYS A 46 0.79 -6.71 -3.25
N LYS A 47 1.17 -6.28 -4.45
CA LYS A 47 2.28 -5.34 -4.64
C LYS A 47 1.90 -4.01 -3.99
N ALA A 48 2.72 -3.55 -3.06
CA ALA A 48 2.71 -2.18 -2.54
C ALA A 48 3.77 -1.38 -3.30
N GLU A 49 3.46 -0.14 -3.65
CA GLU A 49 4.34 0.75 -4.42
C GLU A 49 4.26 2.17 -3.85
N PHE A 50 5.40 2.82 -3.72
CA PHE A 50 5.54 4.14 -3.11
C PHE A 50 6.77 4.86 -3.67
N THR A 51 6.76 6.18 -3.61
CA THR A 51 7.77 7.03 -4.26
C THR A 51 8.66 7.70 -3.23
N LEU A 52 9.97 7.67 -3.48
CA LEU A 52 10.97 8.46 -2.78
C LEU A 52 11.39 9.63 -3.66
N SER A 53 11.29 10.84 -3.13
CA SER A 53 11.80 12.06 -3.77
C SER A 53 13.10 12.48 -3.10
N THR A 54 14.14 12.72 -3.90
CA THR A 54 15.46 13.12 -3.39
C THR A 54 15.68 14.62 -3.48
N PHE A 55 16.31 15.17 -2.44
CA PHE A 55 16.57 16.59 -2.28
C PHE A 55 18.00 16.82 -1.80
N ASP A 56 18.55 18.00 -2.10
CA ASP A 56 19.86 18.42 -1.59
C ASP A 56 19.77 19.09 -0.19
N CYS A 57 20.90 19.63 0.29
CA CYS A 57 20.95 20.33 1.58
C CYS A 57 20.16 21.65 1.60
N GLU A 58 19.83 22.23 0.44
CA GLU A 58 19.03 23.44 0.29
C GLU A 58 17.54 23.13 0.02
N LYS A 59 17.16 21.85 0.13
CA LYS A 59 15.82 21.31 -0.17
C LYS A 59 15.38 21.54 -1.61
N GLN A 60 16.33 21.68 -2.53
CA GLN A 60 16.01 21.67 -3.96
C GLN A 60 15.88 20.22 -4.45
N PRO A 61 14.89 19.93 -5.30
CA PRO A 61 14.80 18.63 -5.95
C PRO A 61 16.09 18.32 -6.72
N VAL A 62 16.58 17.10 -6.57
CA VAL A 62 17.66 16.59 -7.41
C VAL A 62 17.06 16.25 -8.77
N CYS A 63 17.72 16.64 -9.86
CA CYS A 63 17.15 16.49 -11.21
C CYS A 63 17.76 15.32 -12.00
N HIS A 64 18.38 14.36 -11.31
CA HIS A 64 19.03 13.20 -11.91
C HIS A 64 18.94 11.97 -10.99
N GLY A 65 19.08 10.78 -11.59
CA GLY A 65 19.21 9.52 -10.87
C GLY A 65 20.62 9.30 -10.28
N GLY A 66 20.97 8.03 -10.07
CA GLY A 66 22.31 7.58 -9.72
C GLY A 66 22.63 7.65 -8.24
N THR A 67 21.64 7.99 -7.41
CA THR A 67 21.81 7.93 -5.96
C THR A 67 21.66 6.50 -5.48
N HIS A 68 22.64 6.02 -4.73
CA HIS A 68 22.59 4.70 -4.12
C HIS A 68 21.59 4.67 -2.95
N VAL A 69 20.34 4.33 -3.27
CA VAL A 69 19.25 4.11 -2.33
C VAL A 69 19.22 2.64 -1.92
N VAL A 70 19.15 2.37 -0.61
CA VAL A 70 18.98 1.02 -0.06
C VAL A 70 17.72 1.00 0.78
N ALA A 71 16.88 -0.01 0.56
CA ALA A 71 15.68 -0.26 1.35
C ALA A 71 15.71 -1.68 1.93
N GLU A 72 15.55 -1.78 3.25
CA GLU A 72 15.46 -3.04 3.98
C GLU A 72 14.10 -3.15 4.65
N LEU A 73 13.37 -4.22 4.36
CA LEU A 73 12.03 -4.47 4.90
C LEU A 73 12.03 -5.78 5.70
N GLN A 74 11.69 -5.71 6.98
CA GLN A 74 11.84 -6.81 7.94
C GLN A 74 10.64 -6.96 8.86
N TYR A 75 10.21 -8.19 9.14
CA TYR A 75 9.16 -8.46 10.12
C TYR A 75 9.64 -8.21 11.56
N ARG A 76 8.81 -7.56 12.38
CA ARG A 76 9.17 -7.20 13.76
C ARG A 76 9.22 -8.40 14.72
N ASP A 77 8.41 -9.42 14.45
CA ASP A 77 8.32 -10.65 15.23
C ASP A 77 9.39 -11.69 14.85
N ALA A 78 10.06 -11.51 13.70
CA ALA A 78 11.05 -12.44 13.18
C ALA A 78 12.20 -11.67 12.50
N ALA A 79 13.26 -11.36 13.26
CA ALA A 79 14.42 -10.62 12.76
C ALA A 79 15.13 -11.27 11.56
N GLN A 80 15.00 -12.58 11.33
CA GLN A 80 15.60 -13.22 10.15
C GLN A 80 14.69 -13.20 8.92
N ARG A 81 13.45 -12.73 9.04
CA ARG A 81 12.48 -12.72 7.95
C ARG A 81 12.43 -11.35 7.30
N ARG A 82 13.07 -11.26 6.12
CA ARG A 82 13.14 -10.06 5.29
C ARG A 82 12.29 -10.24 4.03
N VAL A 83 11.71 -9.15 3.54
CA VAL A 83 11.00 -9.10 2.26
C VAL A 83 11.84 -8.28 1.28
N ALA A 84 12.00 -8.79 0.07
CA ALA A 84 12.74 -8.08 -0.97
C ALA A 84 11.99 -6.80 -1.37
N VAL A 85 12.71 -5.68 -1.38
CA VAL A 85 12.22 -4.39 -1.90
C VAL A 85 12.90 -4.14 -3.24
N HIS A 86 12.10 -3.92 -4.28
CA HIS A 86 12.57 -3.48 -5.58
C HIS A 86 12.62 -1.96 -5.60
N ILE A 87 13.69 -1.42 -6.17
CA ILE A 87 13.91 0.02 -6.31
C ILE A 87 14.15 0.30 -7.79
N ALA A 88 13.36 1.20 -8.38
CA ALA A 88 13.49 1.63 -9.75
C ALA A 88 13.77 3.14 -9.79
N ASP A 89 15.00 3.49 -10.15
CA ASP A 89 15.41 4.87 -10.41
C ASP A 89 14.74 5.38 -11.69
N GLN A 90 14.04 6.52 -11.61
CA GLN A 90 13.41 7.15 -12.76
C GLN A 90 14.35 8.09 -13.53
N GLY A 91 15.55 8.34 -13.01
CA GLY A 91 16.55 9.21 -13.63
C GLY A 91 16.29 10.70 -13.45
N ASP A 92 15.27 11.09 -12.70
CA ASP A 92 14.83 12.47 -12.48
C ASP A 92 14.90 12.90 -11.00
N GLY A 93 15.59 12.11 -10.18
CA GLY A 93 15.66 12.30 -8.72
C GLY A 93 14.54 11.62 -7.94
N THR A 94 13.62 10.92 -8.61
CA THR A 94 12.60 10.09 -7.98
C THR A 94 12.89 8.60 -8.12
N TYR A 95 12.52 7.83 -7.10
CA TYR A 95 12.71 6.39 -7.04
C TYR A 95 11.38 5.73 -6.70
N ILE A 96 10.98 4.73 -7.48
CA ILE A 96 9.81 3.90 -7.22
C ILE A 96 10.26 2.68 -6.43
N LEU A 97 9.80 2.58 -5.18
CA LEU A 97 10.06 1.44 -4.31
C LEU A 97 8.81 0.54 -4.30
N SER A 98 9.01 -0.77 -4.35
CA SER A 98 7.90 -1.71 -4.27
C SER A 98 8.28 -3.03 -3.61
N PHE A 99 7.29 -3.67 -2.98
CA PHE A 99 7.45 -5.01 -2.41
C PHE A 99 6.12 -5.77 -2.49
N THR A 100 6.18 -7.09 -2.35
CA THR A 100 4.99 -7.94 -2.22
C THR A 100 5.16 -8.78 -0.94
N PRO A 101 4.39 -8.52 0.12
CA PRO A 101 4.58 -9.22 1.39
C PRO A 101 4.03 -10.64 1.29
N ASP A 102 4.74 -11.57 1.94
CA ASP A 102 4.47 -13.01 1.88
C ASP A 102 3.55 -13.49 3.02
N SER A 103 3.48 -12.76 4.13
CA SER A 103 2.50 -13.01 5.20
C SER A 103 2.12 -11.73 5.94
N SER A 104 1.06 -11.81 6.74
CA SER A 104 0.60 -10.68 7.56
C SER A 104 1.55 -10.42 8.73
N GLY A 105 1.55 -9.18 9.22
CA GLY A 105 2.35 -8.77 10.36
C GLY A 105 2.78 -7.31 10.27
N ASN A 106 3.41 -6.83 11.34
CA ASN A 106 4.02 -5.51 11.36
C ASN A 106 5.50 -5.60 10.99
N MET A 107 5.94 -4.67 10.18
CA MET A 107 7.29 -4.64 9.60
C MET A 107 7.94 -3.27 9.82
N ASN A 108 9.27 -3.26 9.76
CA ASN A 108 10.06 -2.03 9.70
C ASN A 108 10.67 -1.90 8.31
N LEU A 109 10.39 -0.77 7.66
CA LEU A 109 11.02 -0.36 6.41
C LEU A 109 12.12 0.67 6.71
N SER A 110 13.37 0.25 6.62
CA SER A 110 14.52 1.14 6.69
C SER A 110 14.87 1.61 5.28
N VAL A 111 14.97 2.92 5.06
CA VAL A 111 15.41 3.50 3.79
C VAL A 111 16.63 4.35 4.09
N THR A 112 17.73 4.05 3.41
CA THR A 112 19.01 4.73 3.60
C THR A 112 19.56 5.22 2.27
N ILE A 113 20.25 6.35 2.31
CA ILE A 113 20.98 6.94 1.20
C ILE A 113 22.41 7.12 1.67
N GLN A 114 23.38 6.54 0.95
CA GLN A 114 24.80 6.56 1.34
C GLN A 114 25.03 6.09 2.79
N GLY A 115 24.30 5.06 3.22
CA GLY A 115 24.40 4.49 4.58
C GLY A 115 23.75 5.32 5.69
N LYS A 116 23.10 6.45 5.37
CA LYS A 116 22.37 7.29 6.34
C LYS A 116 20.87 7.12 6.17
N HIS A 117 20.15 6.98 7.28
CA HIS A 117 18.69 6.95 7.28
C HIS A 117 18.12 8.27 6.74
N ILE A 118 17.08 8.15 5.92
CA ILE A 118 16.27 9.31 5.54
C ILE A 118 15.38 9.75 6.69
N HIS A 119 14.84 10.97 6.62
CA HIS A 119 13.90 11.45 7.63
C HIS A 119 12.66 10.55 7.73
N GLY A 120 12.28 10.21 8.96
CA GLY A 120 11.17 9.30 9.26
C GLY A 120 11.51 7.80 9.17
N SER A 121 12.69 7.43 8.66
CA SER A 121 13.13 6.03 8.68
C SER A 121 13.58 5.61 10.09
N PRO A 122 13.26 4.39 10.56
CA PRO A 122 12.46 3.36 9.89
C PRO A 122 10.95 3.62 9.93
N PHE A 123 10.25 3.27 8.84
CA PHE A 123 8.80 3.40 8.72
C PHE A 123 8.09 2.13 9.21
N ASN A 124 6.94 2.28 9.87
CA ASN A 124 6.09 1.16 10.26
C ASN A 124 5.18 0.76 9.09
N VAL A 125 5.21 -0.51 8.71
CA VAL A 125 4.34 -1.08 7.68
C VAL A 125 3.51 -2.19 8.29
N SER A 126 2.18 -2.08 8.20
CA SER A 126 1.26 -3.11 8.68
C SER A 126 0.67 -3.86 7.50
N VAL A 127 0.91 -5.17 7.45
CA VAL A 127 0.40 -6.06 6.40
C VAL A 127 -0.74 -6.88 6.98
N SER A 128 -1.92 -6.78 6.37
CA SER A 128 -3.07 -7.60 6.73
C SER A 128 -3.36 -8.69 5.71
N THR A 129 -3.99 -9.76 6.16
CA THR A 129 -4.52 -10.80 5.27
C THR A 129 -5.72 -10.24 4.52
N LEU A 130 -5.85 -10.57 3.24
CA LEU A 130 -7.14 -10.46 2.56
C LEU A 130 -8.14 -11.34 3.31
N ARG A 131 -9.21 -10.74 3.84
CA ARG A 131 -10.32 -11.51 4.41
C ARG A 131 -11.29 -11.85 3.28
N PRO A 132 -11.25 -13.08 2.73
CA PRO A 132 -12.33 -13.52 1.86
C PRO A 132 -13.62 -13.50 2.67
N HIS A 133 -14.75 -13.21 2.03
CA HIS A 133 -16.06 -13.39 2.64
C HIS A 133 -16.37 -14.89 2.74
N PRO A 134 -16.40 -15.53 3.93
CA PRO A 134 -16.84 -16.92 4.06
C PRO A 134 -18.38 -17.03 4.14
N GLY A 135 -19.08 -15.90 3.97
CA GLY A 135 -20.52 -15.83 4.15
C GLY A 135 -21.25 -16.66 3.12
N VAL A 136 -22.13 -17.55 3.59
CA VAL A 136 -23.13 -18.21 2.75
C VAL A 136 -24.09 -17.14 2.24
N TYR A 137 -24.34 -17.16 0.92
CA TYR A 137 -25.37 -16.37 0.26
C TYR A 137 -26.70 -16.50 1.01
N HIS A 138 -27.26 -15.39 1.49
CA HIS A 138 -28.64 -15.38 1.95
C HIS A 138 -29.37 -14.24 1.24
N CYS A 139 -29.96 -14.53 0.08
CA CYS A 139 -30.92 -13.61 -0.53
C CYS A 139 -32.26 -13.54 0.22
N CYS A 140 -32.43 -14.32 1.28
CA CYS A 140 -33.74 -14.52 1.88
C CYS A 140 -33.70 -14.52 3.41
N THR A 141 -32.88 -13.69 4.08
CA THR A 141 -33.09 -13.55 5.54
C THR A 141 -34.51 -13.07 5.81
N PHE A 142 -35.05 -12.12 5.03
CA PHE A 142 -36.40 -11.57 5.28
C PHE A 142 -37.57 -12.55 5.01
N CYS A 143 -37.50 -13.37 3.94
CA CYS A 143 -38.55 -14.36 3.64
C CYS A 143 -38.55 -15.54 4.62
N SER A 144 -37.36 -15.97 5.09
CA SER A 144 -37.25 -17.04 6.09
C SER A 144 -37.41 -16.54 7.54
N SER A 145 -37.15 -15.25 7.80
CA SER A 145 -37.26 -14.63 9.13
C SER A 145 -38.52 -13.78 9.31
N ASN A 146 -39.53 -13.95 8.45
CA ASN A 146 -40.83 -13.27 8.52
C ASN A 146 -40.76 -11.75 8.68
N GLY A 147 -39.75 -11.11 8.09
CA GLY A 147 -39.61 -9.66 8.11
C GLY A 147 -38.78 -9.04 9.25
N SER A 148 -37.93 -9.82 9.91
CA SER A 148 -36.95 -9.27 10.87
C SER A 148 -36.03 -8.22 10.23
N LYS A 149 -35.98 -7.04 10.86
CA LYS A 149 -35.06 -5.94 10.50
C LYS A 149 -33.66 -6.10 11.13
N GLU A 150 -33.46 -7.17 11.91
CA GLU A 150 -32.21 -7.49 12.60
C GLU A 150 -31.48 -8.64 11.93
N ALA A 151 -31.29 -8.56 10.61
CA ALA A 151 -30.47 -9.54 9.90
C ALA A 151 -29.00 -9.34 10.29
N LEU A 152 -28.50 -10.23 11.14
CA LEU A 152 -27.08 -10.37 11.45
C LEU A 152 -26.45 -11.32 10.43
N CYS A 153 -25.33 -10.91 9.86
CA CYS A 153 -24.57 -11.83 9.02
C CYS A 153 -23.92 -12.94 9.88
N GLY A 154 -23.55 -14.08 9.29
CA GLY A 154 -22.75 -15.12 9.96
C GLY A 154 -21.39 -14.63 10.49
N CYS A 155 -20.92 -13.46 10.04
CA CYS A 155 -19.76 -12.78 10.62
C CYS A 155 -20.10 -11.82 11.78
N GLY A 156 -21.37 -11.71 12.20
CA GLY A 156 -21.88 -10.79 13.22
C GLY A 156 -22.13 -9.33 12.79
N GLY A 157 -21.88 -8.98 11.53
CA GLY A 157 -22.09 -7.62 11.01
C GLY A 157 -23.58 -7.26 10.85
N ARG A 158 -23.93 -5.99 11.15
CA ARG A 158 -25.24 -5.38 10.86
C ARG A 158 -25.17 -4.57 9.57
N MET A 159 -26.19 -4.66 8.72
CA MET A 159 -26.28 -3.83 7.52
C MET A 159 -26.40 -2.33 7.90
N PRO A 160 -25.54 -1.43 7.39
CA PRO A 160 -25.65 0.00 7.65
C PRO A 160 -26.89 0.60 6.97
N GLY A 161 -27.53 1.57 7.61
CA GLY A 161 -28.59 2.38 6.99
C GLY A 161 -30.04 1.93 7.21
N GLY A 162 -30.32 0.98 8.11
CA GLY A 162 -31.70 0.65 8.50
C GLY A 162 -32.56 0.21 7.31
N TYR A 163 -32.12 -0.85 6.63
CA TYR A 163 -32.75 -1.39 5.42
C TYR A 163 -34.25 -1.67 5.62
N ARG A 164 -35.11 -1.08 4.78
CA ARG A 164 -36.59 -1.13 4.90
C ARG A 164 -37.26 -1.89 3.75
N GLY A 165 -36.76 -3.05 3.34
CA GLY A 165 -37.45 -3.77 2.26
C GLY A 165 -37.01 -5.21 2.03
N CYS A 166 -37.88 -5.97 1.36
CA CYS A 166 -37.54 -7.24 0.73
C CYS A 166 -37.16 -6.96 -0.72
N GLY A 167 -36.12 -7.62 -1.22
CA GLY A 167 -35.45 -7.24 -2.47
C GLY A 167 -36.24 -7.55 -3.72
N HIS A 168 -37.14 -6.67 -4.16
CA HIS A 168 -37.48 -6.39 -5.57
C HIS A 168 -38.02 -4.95 -5.69
N GLY A 169 -37.32 -4.06 -6.38
CA GLY A 169 -37.93 -2.86 -6.98
C GLY A 169 -38.29 -1.67 -6.06
N HIS A 170 -37.69 -1.52 -4.87
CA HIS A 170 -37.84 -0.29 -4.08
C HIS A 170 -36.80 0.77 -4.49
N THR A 171 -37.13 2.05 -4.29
CA THR A 171 -36.20 3.18 -4.44
C THR A 171 -34.99 2.97 -3.52
N GLY A 172 -33.78 2.95 -4.09
CA GLY A 172 -32.53 2.65 -3.39
C GLY A 172 -31.99 1.22 -3.59
N HIS A 173 -32.73 0.33 -4.29
CA HIS A 173 -32.21 -0.97 -4.72
C HIS A 173 -31.33 -0.78 -5.99
N PRO A 174 -30.03 -1.10 -5.99
CA PRO A 174 -29.11 -0.83 -7.10
C PRO A 174 -29.19 -1.89 -8.23
N GLY A 175 -30.27 -2.67 -8.26
CA GLY A 175 -30.66 -3.49 -9.41
C GLY A 175 -29.81 -4.75 -9.65
N ARG A 176 -28.93 -5.13 -8.71
CA ARG A 176 -28.06 -6.32 -8.82
C ARG A 176 -28.03 -7.08 -7.50
N ARG A 177 -27.63 -8.36 -7.52
CA ARG A 177 -27.39 -9.13 -6.28
C ARG A 177 -26.24 -8.47 -5.51
N HIS A 178 -26.37 -8.30 -4.20
CA HIS A 178 -25.29 -7.76 -3.34
C HIS A 178 -24.62 -8.88 -2.57
N TRP A 179 -23.34 -8.66 -2.26
CA TRP A 179 -22.48 -9.49 -1.43
C TRP A 179 -22.38 -8.88 -0.04
N SER A 180 -23.08 -9.44 0.94
CA SER A 180 -23.24 -8.71 2.19
C SER A 180 -23.08 -9.59 3.42
N CYS A 181 -21.82 -9.79 3.79
CA CYS A 181 -21.46 -9.59 5.19
C CYS A 181 -21.16 -8.11 5.52
N CYS A 182 -20.95 -7.25 4.49
CA CYS A 182 -20.60 -5.84 4.61
C CYS A 182 -21.33 -4.88 3.62
N GLY A 183 -22.35 -5.34 2.90
CA GLY A 183 -23.10 -4.51 1.94
C GLY A 183 -22.37 -4.19 0.63
N ASN A 184 -21.33 -4.94 0.25
CA ASN A 184 -20.58 -4.70 -0.97
C ASN A 184 -21.27 -5.34 -2.20
N LEU A 185 -21.04 -4.80 -3.41
CA LEU A 185 -21.68 -5.29 -4.64
C LEU A 185 -20.84 -6.34 -5.39
N LEU A 186 -19.60 -6.57 -4.98
CA LEU A 186 -18.64 -7.44 -5.66
C LEU A 186 -18.37 -8.73 -4.86
N HIS A 187 -18.28 -9.87 -5.54
CA HIS A 187 -18.02 -11.18 -4.92
C HIS A 187 -16.69 -11.25 -4.18
N ASN A 188 -15.69 -10.64 -4.78
CA ASN A 188 -14.31 -10.59 -4.32
C ASN A 188 -14.01 -9.34 -3.48
N SER A 189 -15.04 -8.72 -2.90
CA SER A 189 -14.85 -7.55 -2.06
C SER A 189 -14.25 -7.89 -0.70
N GLU A 190 -13.58 -6.92 -0.08
CA GLU A 190 -13.02 -7.05 1.25
C GLU A 190 -14.08 -6.82 2.33
N CYS A 191 -13.99 -7.60 3.41
CA CYS A 191 -14.76 -7.36 4.64
C CYS A 191 -14.21 -6.14 5.38
N SER A 192 -14.96 -5.03 5.38
CA SER A 192 -14.58 -3.78 6.06
C SER A 192 -14.68 -3.81 7.59
N ARG A 193 -14.95 -4.97 8.21
CA ARG A 193 -15.04 -5.08 9.67
C ARG A 193 -13.64 -5.03 10.29
N ILE A 194 -13.41 -4.01 11.13
CA ILE A 194 -12.25 -3.95 12.04
C ILE A 194 -12.35 -5.14 13.01
N PRO A 195 -11.30 -5.97 13.18
CA PRO A 195 -11.36 -7.07 14.13
C PRO A 195 -11.60 -6.58 15.55
N ASP A 196 -12.60 -7.17 16.22
CA ASP A 196 -12.63 -7.17 17.68
C ASP A 196 -11.55 -8.15 18.16
N TYR A 197 -10.33 -7.67 18.38
CA TYR A 197 -9.39 -8.41 19.21
C TYR A 197 -9.85 -8.28 20.66
N GLN A 198 -10.78 -9.14 21.09
CA GLN A 198 -10.90 -9.44 22.52
C GLN A 198 -9.75 -10.38 22.87
N PHE A 199 -8.67 -9.82 23.43
CA PHE A 199 -7.81 -10.60 24.30
C PHE A 199 -8.63 -10.91 25.55
N THR A 200 -9.17 -12.13 25.65
CA THR A 200 -9.55 -12.67 26.95
C THR A 200 -8.27 -12.89 27.75
N LEU A 201 -8.11 -12.10 28.81
CA LEU A 201 -7.22 -12.38 29.93
C LEU A 201 -7.68 -13.62 30.68
#